data_AF-A0A382BAX4-F1
#
_entry.id   AF-A0A382BAX4-F1
#
_cell.length_a   1.000
_cell.length_b   1.000
_cell.length_c   1.000
_cell.angle_alpha   90.00
_cell.angle_beta   90.00
_cell.angle_gamma   90.00
#
_symmetry.space_group_name_H-M   'P 1'
#
loop_
_entity.id
_entity.type
_entity.pdbx_description
1 polymer ?
#
loop_
_entity_poly.entity_id
_entity_poly.type
_entity_poly.pdbx_seq_one_letter_code
_entity_poly.pdbx_strand_id
1 'polypeptide(L)'
;MIRNCIVIIFSFGILLADIGLRPVSTYSIVAYDEKTGQLGVAVQSHWFSVGTVVPWAKAGVGAVATQSIAEPSYGPNGIAL
;
A
#
# COMPACT_ATOMS: atom_id res chain seq x y z
N MET A 1 15.07 17.68 -1.96
CA MET A 1 14.81 17.95 -0.52
C MET A 1 13.29 17.97 -0.31
N ILE A 2 12.64 16.82 -0.49
CA ILE A 2 11.27 16.57 -0.05
C ILE A 2 11.40 15.55 1.09
N ARG A 3 11.15 16.03 2.30
CA ARG A 3 11.49 15.36 3.56
C ARG A 3 10.51 14.28 4.01
N ASN A 4 9.47 13.97 3.25
CA ASN A 4 8.28 13.30 3.80
C ASN A 4 7.81 12.15 2.91
N CYS A 5 8.45 10.98 3.05
CA CYS A 5 7.87 9.71 2.64
C CYS A 5 7.09 9.18 3.86
N ILE A 6 5.79 9.50 3.94
CA ILE A 6 4.93 9.03 5.03
C ILE A 6 4.65 7.54 4.79
N VAL A 7 5.45 6.70 5.42
CA VAL A 7 5.23 5.27 5.55
C VAL A 7 4.30 5.07 6.74
N ILE A 8 2.98 4.97 6.51
CA ILE A 8 2.02 4.59 7.56
C ILE A 8 2.13 3.09 7.78
N ILE A 9 3.06 2.67 8.64
CA ILE A 9 3.07 1.31 9.20
C ILE A 9 2.08 1.32 10.38
N PHE A 10 0.88 0.81 10.15
CA PHE A 10 -0.04 0.45 11.24
C PHE A 10 0.45 -0.84 11.90
N SER A 11 1.55 -0.78 12.65
CA SER A 11 1.94 -1.86 13.55
C SER A 11 1.05 -1.77 14.78
N PHE A 12 -0.08 -2.49 14.75
CA PHE A 12 -0.82 -2.79 15.97
C PHE A 12 0.03 -3.79 16.77
N GLY A 13 0.91 -3.27 17.62
CA GLY A 13 1.67 -4.03 18.58
C GLY A 13 0.73 -4.62 19.62
N ILE A 14 0.14 -5.75 19.31
CA ILE A 14 -0.48 -6.60 20.31
C ILE A 14 0.65 -7.41 20.94
N LEU A 15 0.92 -7.11 22.21
CA LEU A 15 1.60 -8.00 23.13
C LEU A 15 0.64 -9.17 23.44
N LEU A 16 0.42 -10.06 22.47
CA LEU A 16 -0.16 -11.37 22.76
C LEU A 16 0.97 -12.38 22.69
N ALA A 17 1.01 -13.20 23.75
CA ALA A 17 1.82 -14.39 23.87
C ALA A 17 1.89 -15.17 22.54
N ASP A 18 2.99 -15.87 22.34
CA ASP A 18 3.22 -16.83 21.25
C ASP A 18 2.19 -17.98 21.31
N ILE A 19 0.94 -17.67 20.98
CA ILE A 19 -0.03 -18.63 20.49
C ILE A 19 0.37 -18.83 19.03
N GLY A 20 0.68 -20.06 18.62
CA GLY A 20 1.17 -20.42 17.28
C GLY A 20 0.21 -20.15 16.10
N LEU A 21 -0.56 -19.06 16.16
CA LEU A 21 -1.30 -18.44 15.08
C LEU A 21 -0.30 -17.88 14.07
N ARG A 22 -0.43 -18.33 12.82
CA ARG A 22 0.27 -17.73 11.68
C ARG A 22 -0.19 -16.27 11.57
N PRO A 23 0.73 -15.28 11.62
CA PRO A 23 0.35 -13.90 11.42
C PRO A 23 -0.26 -13.72 10.02
N VAL A 24 -1.54 -13.34 9.97
CA VAL A 24 -2.20 -12.95 8.71
C VAL A 24 -2.17 -11.43 8.67
N SER A 25 -1.33 -10.87 7.81
CA SER A 25 -1.22 -9.44 7.61
C SER A 25 -1.32 -9.08 6.13
N THR A 26 -1.72 -7.83 5.87
CA THR A 26 -1.65 -7.22 4.55
C THR A 26 -0.91 -5.91 4.71
N TYR A 27 0.12 -5.69 3.90
CA TYR A 27 0.89 -4.47 3.91
C TYR A 27 1.09 -3.96 2.49
N SER A 28 1.19 -2.64 2.36
CA SER A 28 1.41 -1.96 1.10
C SER A 28 2.38 -0.81 1.28
N ILE A 29 3.09 -0.47 0.20
CA ILE A 29 4.05 0.63 0.15
C ILE A 29 3.84 1.45 -1.11
N VAL A 30 3.92 2.77 -0.97
CA VAL A 30 4.07 3.72 -2.07
C VAL A 30 5.41 4.40 -1.88
N ALA A 31 6.22 4.47 -2.94
CA ALA A 31 7.53 5.08 -2.92
C ALA A 31 7.69 6.05 -4.08
N TYR A 32 8.42 7.14 -3.84
CA TYR A 32 8.78 8.14 -4.84
C TYR A 32 10.29 8.33 -4.84
N ASP A 33 10.90 8.29 -6.03
CA ASP A 33 12.31 8.64 -6.23
C ASP A 33 12.44 10.07 -6.78
N GLU A 34 12.92 10.99 -5.95
CA GLU A 34 13.14 12.40 -6.34
C GLU A 34 14.10 12.58 -7.52
N LYS A 35 15.08 11.68 -7.70
CA LYS A 35 16.12 11.84 -8.72
C LYS A 35 15.61 11.53 -10.12
N THR A 36 14.77 10.50 -10.22
CA THR A 36 14.23 10.01 -11.50
C THR A 36 12.79 10.44 -11.75
N GLY A 37 12.08 10.90 -10.71
CA GLY A 37 10.65 11.20 -10.75
C GLY A 37 9.78 9.94 -10.78
N GLN A 38 10.33 8.76 -10.52
CA GLN A 38 9.59 7.49 -10.59
C GLN A 38 8.74 7.27 -9.34
N LEU A 39 7.56 6.70 -9.56
CA LEU A 39 6.66 6.23 -8.51
C LEU A 39 6.56 4.71 -8.57
N GLY A 40 6.59 4.09 -7.39
CA GLY A 40 6.37 2.66 -7.21
C GLY A 40 5.27 2.42 -6.19
N VAL A 41 4.49 1.36 -6.42
CA VAL A 41 3.49 0.87 -5.47
C VAL A 41 3.52 -0.65 -5.44
N ALA A 42 3.44 -1.22 -4.24
CA ALA A 42 3.41 -2.66 -4.05
C ALA A 42 2.49 -3.04 -2.88
N VAL A 43 1.96 -4.26 -2.93
CA VAL A 43 1.09 -4.84 -1.89
C VAL A 43 1.43 -6.31 -1.71
N GLN A 44 1.40 -6.77 -0.46
CA GLN A 44 1.43 -8.18 -0.10
C GLN A 44 0.18 -8.50 0.73
N SER A 45 -0.49 -9.59 0.39
CA SER A 45 -1.66 -10.08 1.10
C SER A 45 -1.78 -11.59 0.94
N HIS A 46 -2.53 -12.23 1.84
CA HIS A 46 -3.02 -13.58 1.62
C HIS A 46 -4.18 -13.63 0.60
N TRP A 47 -4.79 -12.48 0.27
CA TRP A 47 -5.90 -12.39 -0.68
C TRP A 47 -5.44 -12.67 -2.11
N PHE A 48 -6.19 -13.51 -2.81
CA PHE A 48 -5.85 -13.93 -4.17
C PHE A 48 -5.85 -12.73 -5.13
N SER A 49 -4.81 -12.62 -5.95
CA SER A 49 -4.71 -11.58 -6.99
C SER A 49 -4.80 -10.13 -6.47
N VAL A 50 -4.39 -9.87 -5.23
CA VAL A 50 -4.43 -8.52 -4.63
C VAL A 50 -3.74 -7.44 -5.49
N GLY A 51 -2.72 -7.82 -6.26
CA GLY A 51 -1.98 -6.94 -7.17
C GLY A 51 -2.82 -6.38 -8.33
N THR A 52 -4.00 -6.95 -8.60
CA THR A 52 -4.92 -6.44 -9.65
C THR A 52 -5.93 -5.43 -9.12
N VAL A 53 -6.07 -5.33 -7.79
CA VAL A 53 -7.14 -4.53 -7.15
C VAL A 53 -6.59 -3.36 -6.37
N VAL A 54 -5.51 -3.57 -5.61
CA VAL A 54 -5.03 -2.59 -4.62
C VAL A 54 -3.99 -1.61 -5.16
N PRO A 55 -2.91 -2.03 -5.87
CA PRO A 55 -1.87 -1.10 -6.29
C PRO A 55 -2.28 -0.41 -7.59
N TRP A 56 -2.46 0.92 -7.53
CA TRP A 56 -2.73 1.76 -8.69
C TRP A 56 -1.59 2.76 -8.88
N ALA A 57 -1.13 2.92 -10.11
CA ALA A 57 -0.16 3.94 -10.46
C ALA A 57 -0.43 4.48 -11.86
N LYS A 58 -0.27 5.79 -12.01
CA LYS A 58 -0.37 6.48 -13.29
C LYS A 58 0.81 7.44 -13.43
N ALA A 59 1.57 7.26 -14.51
CA ALA A 59 2.74 8.07 -14.82
C ALA A 59 2.37 9.56 -14.88
N GLY A 60 3.18 10.39 -14.22
CA GLY A 60 2.97 11.84 -14.15
C GLY A 60 1.80 12.29 -13.27
N VAL A 61 1.06 11.37 -12.64
CA VAL A 61 -0.08 11.70 -11.77
C VAL A 61 0.19 11.27 -10.33
N GLY A 62 0.36 9.97 -10.08
CA GLY A 62 0.44 9.48 -8.70
C GLY A 62 0.38 7.96 -8.58
N ALA A 63 0.47 7.49 -7.34
CA ALA A 63 0.28 6.10 -6.98
C ALA A 63 -0.52 5.97 -5.68
N VAL A 64 -1.39 4.96 -5.60
CA VAL A 64 -2.35 4.75 -4.52
C VAL A 64 -2.38 3.26 -4.16
N ALA A 65 -2.42 2.96 -2.86
CA ALA A 65 -2.71 1.64 -2.34
C ALA A 65 -3.79 1.75 -1.26
N THR A 66 -4.93 1.10 -1.49
CA THR A 66 -6.08 1.15 -0.57
C THR A 66 -6.07 -0.08 0.33
N GLN A 67 -6.11 0.13 1.64
CA GLN A 67 -6.15 -0.95 2.65
C GLN A 67 -7.51 -0.98 3.36
N SER A 68 -7.79 -2.08 4.08
CA SER A 68 -9.12 -2.57 4.51
C SER A 68 -9.75 -3.53 3.49
N ILE A 69 -11.07 -3.54 3.33
CA ILE A 69 -11.78 -4.27 2.28
C ILE A 69 -11.44 -3.62 0.94
N ALA A 70 -10.88 -4.42 0.03
CA ALA A 70 -10.49 -3.95 -1.28
C ALA A 70 -11.73 -3.62 -2.13
N GLU A 71 -11.80 -2.39 -2.61
CA GLU A 71 -12.86 -1.88 -3.49
C GLU A 71 -12.20 -1.28 -4.74
N PRO A 72 -12.32 -1.91 -5.92
CA PRO A 72 -11.61 -1.51 -7.14
C PRO A 72 -11.84 -0.04 -7.56
N SER A 73 -13.01 0.52 -7.26
CA SER A 73 -13.33 1.91 -7.65
C SER A 73 -12.45 2.96 -6.97
N TYR A 74 -11.86 2.65 -5.81
CA TYR A 74 -10.99 3.60 -5.11
C TYR A 74 -9.67 3.89 -5.83
N GLY A 75 -9.18 2.98 -6.66
CA GLY A 75 -7.97 3.19 -7.45
C GLY A 75 -8.09 4.34 -8.46
N PRO A 76 -9.00 4.26 -9.44
CA PRO A 76 -9.25 5.34 -10.39
C PRO A 76 -9.64 6.65 -9.71
N ASN A 77 -10.46 6.59 -8.66
CA ASN A 77 -10.88 7.78 -7.91
C ASN A 77 -9.69 8.44 -7.21
N GLY A 78 -8.81 7.67 -6.58
CA GLY A 78 -7.61 8.20 -5.93
C GLY A 78 -6.60 8.81 -6.90
N ILE A 79 -6.52 8.30 -8.13
CA ILE A 79 -5.69 8.86 -9.21
C ILE A 79 -6.30 10.15 -9.81
N ALA A 80 -7.59 10.39 -9.62
CA ALA A 80 -8.29 11.54 -10.19
C ALA A 80 -8.34 12.77 -9.26
N LEU A 81 -7.91 12.64 -8.00
CA LEU A 81 -7.80 13.73 -7.02
C LEU A 81 -6.57 14.60 -7.28
#